data_AF-A0A929XDL1-F1
#
_entry.id   AF-A0A929XDL1-F1
#
_cell.length_a   1.000
_cell.length_b   1.000
_cell.length_c   1.000
_cell.angle_alpha   90.00
_cell.angle_beta   90.00
_cell.angle_gamma   90.00
#
_symmetry.space_group_name_H-M   'P 1'
#
loop_
_entity.id
_entity.type
_entity.pdbx_description
1 polymer ?
#
loop_
_entity_poly.entity_id
_entity_poly.type
_entity_poly.pdbx_seq_one_letter_code
_entity_poly.pdbx_strand_id
1 'polypeptide(L)' 'MKKELGNFFGGSAIGKNDADKKIDILATALTAGFTASDLAMLELSYMPKYNTATDIINVIGSKGEMNNEFNENTFNNNK' A
#
# COMPACT_ATOMS: atom_id res chain seq x y z
N MET A 1 11.46 15.32 4.25
CA MET A 1 10.60 14.23 4.78
C MET A 1 11.49 13.09 5.20
N LYS A 2 11.35 12.62 6.44
CA LYS A 2 12.23 11.62 7.04
C LYS A 2 11.84 10.24 6.51
N LYS A 3 12.81 9.53 5.93
CA LYS A 3 12.61 8.20 5.33
C LYS A 3 12.76 7.17 6.44
N GLU A 4 11.68 6.95 7.21
CA GLU A 4 11.68 5.93 8.26
C GLU A 4 11.33 4.55 7.68
N LEU A 5 11.92 3.50 8.26
CA LEU A 5 11.70 2.13 7.84
C LEU A 5 10.22 1.79 8.12
N GLY A 6 9.45 1.46 7.08
CA GLY A 6 8.00 1.20 7.21
C GLY A 6 7.09 2.14 6.40
N ASN A 7 7.60 3.29 5.97
CA ASN A 7 6.80 4.27 5.24
C ASN A 7 6.54 3.85 3.79
N PHE A 8 5.34 4.17 3.27
CA PHE A 8 5.05 4.04 1.86
C PHE A 8 5.75 5.15 1.07
N PHE A 9 6.55 4.79 0.06
CA PHE A 9 7.37 5.75 -0.72
C PHE A 9 6.80 6.09 -2.10
N GLY A 10 5.68 5.47 -2.48
CA GLY A 10 5.07 5.60 -3.81
C GLY A 10 4.87 4.26 -4.50
N GLY A 11 4.20 4.30 -5.65
CA GLY A 11 3.90 3.12 -6.45
C GLY A 11 3.53 3.49 -7.89
N SER A 12 3.41 2.48 -8.74
CA SER A 12 2.90 2.64 -10.10
C SER A 12 1.74 1.68 -10.34
N ALA A 13 0.84 2.07 -11.24
CA ALA A 13 -0.26 1.24 -11.69
C ALA A 13 -0.29 1.23 -13.21
N ILE A 14 -0.43 0.04 -13.80
CA ILE A 14 -0.61 -0.15 -15.24
C ILE A 14 -1.82 -1.07 -15.40
N GLY A 15 -2.82 -0.62 -16.14
CA GLY A 15 -4.05 -1.37 -16.33
C GLY A 15 -4.88 -0.75 -17.45
N LYS A 16 -5.75 -1.56 -18.05
CA LYS A 16 -6.60 -1.12 -19.16
C LYS A 16 -7.66 -0.10 -18.70
N ASN A 17 -8.15 -0.26 -17.46
CA ASN A 17 -9.14 0.60 -16.82
C ASN A 17 -8.75 0.88 -15.36
N ASP A 18 -9.18 2.03 -14.82
CA ASP A 18 -9.16 2.40 -13.40
C ASP A 18 -7.77 2.56 -12.73
N ALA A 19 -6.68 2.44 -13.50
CA ALA A 19 -5.31 2.64 -12.99
C ALA A 19 -5.06 4.08 -12.51
N ASP A 20 -5.65 5.06 -13.21
CA ASP A 20 -5.69 6.48 -12.84
C ASP A 20 -6.26 6.68 -11.44
N LYS A 21 -7.41 6.06 -11.14
CA LYS A 21 -8.08 6.16 -9.82
C LYS A 21 -7.23 5.59 -8.70
N LYS A 22 -6.47 4.51 -8.97
CA LYS A 22 -5.56 3.92 -7.98
C LYS A 22 -4.37 4.82 -7.71
N ILE A 23 -3.85 5.49 -8.74
CA ILE A 23 -2.77 6.47 -8.58
C ILE A 23 -3.22 7.64 -7.70
N ASP A 24 -4.46 8.14 -7.85
CA ASP A 24 -4.97 9.21 -6.99
C ASP A 24 -5.01 8.81 -5.49
N ILE A 25 -5.39 7.56 -5.20
CA ILE A 25 -5.37 7.02 -3.83
C ILE A 25 -3.93 6.94 -3.30
N LEU A 26 -2.99 6.44 -4.11
CA LEU A 26 -1.57 6.35 -3.72
C LEU A 26 -0.94 7.74 -3.51
N ALA A 27 -1.27 8.72 -4.35
CA ALA A 27 -0.81 10.10 -4.21
C ALA A 27 -1.34 10.74 -2.92
N THR A 28 -2.60 10.49 -2.60
CA THR A 28 -3.23 10.94 -1.35
C THR A 28 -2.56 10.30 -0.13
N ALA A 29 -2.36 8.98 -0.15
CA ALA A 29 -1.69 8.25 0.92
C ALA A 29 -0.23 8.71 1.13
N LEU A 30 0.50 8.97 0.05
CA LEU A 30 1.86 9.51 0.12
C LEU A 30 1.88 10.91 0.76
N THR A 31 0.92 11.77 0.38
CA THR A 31 0.78 13.11 0.94
C THR A 31 0.41 13.07 2.42
N ALA A 32 -0.42 12.09 2.82
CA ALA A 32 -0.82 11.87 4.20
C ALA A 32 0.26 11.18 5.05
N GLY A 33 1.36 10.71 4.45
CA GLY A 33 2.45 10.06 5.15
C GLY A 33 2.11 8.65 5.64
N PHE A 34 1.22 7.93 4.94
CA PHE A 34 0.76 6.61 5.33
C PHE A 34 1.87 5.55 5.27
N THR A 35 1.74 4.53 6.10
CA THR A 35 2.56 3.31 6.10
C THR A 35 1.92 2.22 5.24
N ALA A 36 2.63 1.10 5.04
CA ALA A 36 2.06 -0.05 4.34
C ALA A 36 0.84 -0.65 5.07
N SER A 37 0.85 -0.64 6.41
CA SER A 37 -0.27 -1.10 7.24
C SER A 37 -1.50 -0.19 7.11
N ASP A 38 -1.28 1.13 7.04
CA ASP A 38 -2.39 2.08 6.80
C ASP A 38 -3.05 1.84 5.43
N LEU A 39 -2.24 1.56 4.40
CA LEU A 39 -2.77 1.18 3.08
C LEU A 39 -3.58 -0.12 3.14
N ALA A 40 -3.17 -1.08 3.95
CA ALA A 40 -3.89 -2.35 4.13
C ALA A 40 -5.26 -2.14 4.76
N MET A 41 -5.42 -1.15 5.64
CA MET A 41 -6.66 -0.88 6.39
C MET A 41 -7.54 0.22 5.78
N LEU A 42 -7.17 0.78 4.62
CA LEU A 42 -7.98 1.79 3.93
C LEU A 42 -9.38 1.26 3.60
N GLU A 43 -10.41 1.97 4.07
CA GLU A 43 -11.80 1.66 3.72
C GLU A 43 -12.15 2.21 2.33
N LEU A 44 -11.93 1.38 1.31
CA LEU A 44 -12.24 1.72 -0.07
C LEU A 44 -13.59 1.14 -0.48
N SER A 45 -14.37 1.96 -1.20
CA SER A 45 -15.72 1.57 -1.61
C SER A 45 -15.69 0.40 -2.58
N TYR A 46 -16.56 -0.58 -2.32
CA TYR A 46 -16.82 -1.69 -3.23
C TYR A 46 -17.89 -1.31 -4.26
N MET A 47 -17.64 -1.62 -5.53
CA MET A 47 -18.68 -1.59 -6.57
C MET A 47 -18.35 -2.63 -7.65
N PRO A 48 -19.20 -3.65 -7.91
CA PRO A 48 -18.86 -4.80 -8.77
C PRO A 48 -18.32 -4.46 -10.17
N LYS A 49 -18.74 -3.32 -10.74
CA LYS A 49 -18.30 -2.87 -12.06
C LYS A 49 -16.93 -2.18 -12.07
N TYR A 50 -16.44 -1.71 -10.92
CA TYR A 50 -15.28 -0.80 -10.84
C TYR A 50 -14.26 -1.18 -9.77
N ASN A 51 -14.66 -1.93 -8.74
CA ASN A 51 -13.78 -2.32 -7.65
C ASN A 51 -14.16 -3.69 -7.08
N THR A 52 -13.14 -4.44 -6.65
CA THR A 52 -13.28 -5.74 -6.02
C THR A 52 -13.62 -5.61 -4.53
N ALA A 53 -14.10 -6.69 -3.92
CA ALA A 53 -14.45 -6.71 -2.49
C ALA A 53 -13.24 -6.37 -1.59
N THR A 54 -12.04 -6.70 -2.05
CA THR A 54 -10.77 -6.23 -1.50
C THR A 54 -10.08 -5.42 -2.56
N ASP A 55 -9.82 -4.14 -2.30
CA ASP A 55 -9.15 -3.27 -3.25
C ASP A 55 -7.69 -3.73 -3.47
N ILE A 56 -7.17 -3.53 -4.67
CA ILE A 56 -5.75 -3.77 -4.95
C ILE A 56 -4.84 -2.95 -4.03
N ILE A 57 -5.27 -1.76 -3.59
CA ILE A 57 -4.54 -0.92 -2.64
C ILE A 57 -4.40 -1.62 -1.28
N ASN A 58 -5.45 -2.27 -0.78
CA ASN A 58 -5.38 -3.03 0.47
C ASN A 58 -4.42 -4.22 0.32
N VAL A 59 -4.50 -4.93 -0.82
CA VAL A 59 -3.63 -6.09 -1.09
C VAL A 59 -2.15 -5.72 -1.12
N ILE A 60 -1.79 -4.62 -1.82
CA ILE A 60 -0.39 -4.18 -1.85
C ILE A 60 0.09 -3.66 -0.49
N GLY A 61 -0.81 -3.05 0.31
CA GLY A 61 -0.52 -2.63 1.67
C GLY A 61 -0.15 -3.80 2.55
N SER A 62 -1.02 -4.83 2.60
CA SER A 62 -0.75 -6.07 3.36
C SER A 62 0.54 -6.74 2.90
N LYS A 63 0.81 -6.77 1.59
CA LYS A 63 2.05 -7.37 1.08
C LYS A 63 3.29 -6.57 1.47
N GLY A 64 3.19 -5.25 1.47
CA GLY A 64 4.25 -4.34 1.92
C GLY A 64 4.57 -4.51 3.41
N GLU A 65 3.54 -4.62 4.24
CA GLU A 65 3.65 -4.89 5.68
C GLU A 65 4.39 -6.21 5.94
N MET A 66 3.97 -7.31 5.30
CA MET A 66 4.65 -8.60 5.42
C MET A 66 6.15 -8.54 5.06
N ASN A 67 6.51 -7.74 4.05
CA ASN A 67 7.91 -7.58 3.65
C ASN A 67 8.71 -6.79 4.69
N ASN A 68 8.10 -5.82 5.36
CA ASN A 68 8.73 -5.07 6.44
C ASN A 68 8.96 -5.97 7.66
N GLU A 69 7.97 -6.78 8.04
CA GLU A 69 8.11 -7.76 9.13
C GLU A 69 9.18 -8.81 8.81
N PHE A 70 9.23 -9.31 7.57
CA PHE A 70 10.27 -10.25 7.15
C PHE A 70 11.67 -9.63 7.25
N ASN A 71 11.80 -8.37 6.83
CA ASN A 71 13.03 -7.60 6.91
C ASN A 71 13.45 -7.45 8.38
N GLU A 72 12.60 -6.92 9.26
CA GLU A 72 12.93 -6.77 10.68
C GLU A 72 13.34 -8.08 11.34
N ASN A 73 12.64 -9.18 11.06
CA ASN A 73 12.97 -10.49 11.60
C ASN A 73 14.27 -11.07 11.03
N THR A 74 14.57 -10.84 9.76
CA THR A 74 15.79 -11.38 9.13
C THR A 74 17.05 -10.61 9.54
N PHE A 75 16.96 -9.29 9.69
CA PHE A 75 18.12 -8.49 10.09
C PHE A 75 18.35 -8.50 11.61
N ASN A 76 17.30 -8.64 12.42
CA ASN A 76 17.44 -8.71 13.88
C ASN A 76 17.78 -10.12 14.40
N ASN A 77 17.32 -11.21 13.75
CA ASN A 77 17.64 -12.57 14.18
C ASN A 77 19.02 -13.08 13.71
N ASN A 78 19.77 -12.27 12.95
CA ASN A 78 21.15 -12.57 12.56
C ASN A 78 22.18 -11.80 13.41
N LYS A 79 21.79 -11.39 14.62
CA LYS A 79 22.66 -10.82 15.65
C LYS A 79 22.66 -11.72 16.88
#